data_AF-A0A2Z2PLK2-F1
#
_entry.id   AF-A0A2Z2PLK2-F1
#
_cell.length_a   1.000
_cell.length_b   1.000
_cell.length_c   1.000
_cell.angle_alpha   90.00
_cell.angle_beta   90.00
_cell.angle_gamma   90.00
#
_symmetry.space_group_name_H-M   'P 1'
#
loop_
_entity.id
_entity.type
_entity.pdbx_description
1 polymer ?
#
loop_
_entity_poly.entity_id
_entity_poly.type
_entity_poly.pdbx_seq_one_letter_code
_entity_poly.pdbx_strand_id
1 'polypeptide(L)'
;MSVTVTSANFSGRFTALNGTKTLPATHADIIRSLLTVGYPSRRAAVRTVGPWREKMLVAMATGYLDASLNTTAYFRSLEQSEKVGVSFLFGEAFTHWYAQSQMSVQYLVHVAGLASCRWGSPTAPVAPKAGAAPPPPKSRPDFIGIKRRERHVFESKGRIRAPAASTVAKALGQVSALHTVNGRAPTTRCANFFMFKAGGAEGRVLDPPAKGDGITVTFDLFEAITRAYSIILDQPVLDLSDQVGAGYVGREIDDGVFLGIDKEILALVQERPPTEATRRRRVAQVFSALEGRSQTYAGRQDRSVSSGLDGVLLLDRRSPRSLRRFRTLG
;
A
#
# COMPACT_ATOMS: atom_id res chain seq x y z
N MET A 1 -4.91 13.46 -11.80
CA MET A 1 -3.76 14.30 -11.40
C MET A 1 -2.52 13.45 -11.60
N SER A 2 -1.33 13.90 -11.22
CA SER A 2 -0.13 13.10 -11.51
C SER A 2 0.97 13.23 -10.48
N VAL A 3 1.76 12.17 -10.36
CA VAL A 3 2.94 12.08 -9.50
C VAL A 3 4.14 11.78 -10.40
N THR A 4 5.17 12.61 -10.31
CA THR A 4 6.43 12.35 -11.03
C THR A 4 7.22 11.31 -10.27
N VAL A 5 7.55 10.19 -10.90
CA VAL A 5 8.34 9.11 -10.30
C VAL A 5 9.56 8.81 -11.13
N THR A 6 10.73 8.84 -10.50
CA THR A 6 12.00 8.39 -11.08
C THR A 6 12.33 6.99 -10.57
N SER A 7 12.38 6.03 -11.48
CA SER A 7 12.65 4.63 -11.18
C SER A 7 13.98 4.18 -11.80
N ALA A 8 14.72 3.33 -11.11
CA ALA A 8 16.00 2.82 -11.61
C ALA A 8 16.28 1.37 -11.17
N ASN A 9 17.16 0.73 -11.93
CA ASN A 9 17.70 -0.62 -11.71
C ASN A 9 16.68 -1.76 -11.83
N PHE A 10 15.46 -1.49 -12.29
CA PHE A 10 14.51 -2.55 -12.63
C PHE A 10 15.03 -3.36 -13.82
N SER A 11 14.74 -4.66 -13.81
CA SER A 11 15.21 -5.60 -14.84
C SER A 11 14.06 -6.51 -15.33
N GLY A 12 14.35 -7.31 -16.36
CA GLY A 12 13.38 -8.23 -16.97
C GLY A 12 12.13 -7.48 -17.47
N ARG A 13 10.93 -7.98 -17.15
CA ARG A 13 9.67 -7.35 -17.55
C ARG A 13 9.41 -5.98 -16.91
N PHE A 14 10.17 -5.61 -15.88
CA PHE A 14 10.05 -4.32 -15.20
C PHE A 14 11.04 -3.27 -15.73
N THR A 15 11.90 -3.60 -16.69
CA THR A 15 12.87 -2.66 -17.29
C THR A 15 12.18 -1.39 -17.81
N ALA A 16 10.96 -1.53 -18.34
CA ALA A 16 10.15 -0.42 -18.82
C ALA A 16 9.78 0.58 -17.71
N LEU A 17 9.87 0.22 -16.42
CA LEU A 17 9.63 1.15 -15.33
C LEU A 17 10.76 2.16 -15.14
N ASN A 18 11.98 1.87 -15.59
CA ASN A 18 13.13 2.76 -15.42
C ASN A 18 12.92 4.12 -16.11
N GLY A 19 13.59 5.15 -15.59
CA GLY A 19 13.49 6.54 -16.04
C GLY A 19 12.52 7.37 -15.20
N THR A 20 12.30 8.61 -15.62
CA THR A 20 11.35 9.52 -14.98
C THR A 20 10.03 9.53 -15.74
N LYS A 21 8.93 9.29 -15.03
CA LYS A 21 7.58 9.26 -15.61
C LYS A 21 6.60 10.05 -14.77
N THR A 22 5.64 10.68 -15.44
CA THR A 22 4.48 11.30 -14.82
C THR A 22 3.34 10.29 -14.80
N LEU A 23 3.00 9.78 -13.61
CA LEU A 23 2.03 8.70 -13.44
C LEU A 23 0.67 9.25 -12.99
N PRO A 24 -0.45 8.76 -13.53
CA PRO A 24 -1.77 9.21 -13.10
C PRO A 24 -2.07 8.73 -11.67
N ALA A 25 -2.53 9.66 -10.85
CA ALA A 25 -3.01 9.40 -9.50
C ALA A 25 -4.18 10.31 -9.18
N THR A 26 -5.07 9.84 -8.31
CA THR A 26 -6.19 10.59 -7.77
C THR A 26 -6.11 10.69 -6.25
N HIS A 27 -6.85 11.64 -5.69
CA HIS A 27 -7.01 11.74 -4.24
C HIS A 27 -7.68 10.48 -3.66
N ALA A 28 -8.65 9.92 -4.39
CA ALA A 28 -9.27 8.64 -4.06
C ALA A 28 -8.27 7.48 -4.00
N ASP A 29 -7.28 7.43 -4.90
CA ASP A 29 -6.23 6.39 -4.85
C ASP A 29 -5.40 6.46 -3.58
N ILE A 30 -5.09 7.67 -3.12
CA ILE A 30 -4.30 7.87 -1.90
C ILE A 30 -5.13 7.58 -0.65
N ILE A 31 -6.39 8.01 -0.60
CA ILE A 31 -7.31 7.66 0.51
C ILE A 31 -7.47 6.14 0.59
N ARG A 32 -7.79 5.47 -0.53
CA ARG A 32 -7.94 4.01 -0.54
C ARG A 32 -6.66 3.35 -0.06
N SER A 33 -5.51 3.80 -0.57
CA SER A 33 -4.21 3.28 -0.16
C SER A 33 -3.93 3.50 1.34
N LEU A 34 -4.32 4.62 1.94
CA LEU A 34 -4.21 4.85 3.39
C LEU A 34 -5.11 3.94 4.23
N LEU A 35 -6.24 3.53 3.68
CA LEU A 35 -7.19 2.62 4.35
C LEU A 35 -6.75 1.15 4.19
N THR A 36 -6.18 0.80 3.04
CA THR A 36 -5.76 -0.57 2.71
C THR A 36 -4.33 -0.88 3.17
N VAL A 37 -3.43 0.10 3.14
CA VAL A 37 -2.08 0.04 3.70
C VAL A 37 -2.08 0.70 5.09
N GLY A 38 -1.27 0.20 6.01
CA GLY A 38 -1.09 0.86 7.30
C GLY A 38 -1.49 0.02 8.51
N TYR A 39 -0.51 -0.11 9.37
CA TYR A 39 -0.55 -0.60 10.74
C TYR A 39 -0.51 -2.12 10.94
N PRO A 40 0.62 -2.65 11.49
CA PRO A 40 0.73 -4.05 11.93
C PRO A 40 -0.44 -4.49 12.84
N SER A 41 -0.93 -3.56 13.67
CA SER A 41 -2.01 -3.78 14.63
C SER A 41 -3.37 -3.28 14.14
N ARG A 42 -3.64 -3.21 12.82
CA ARG A 42 -4.88 -2.62 12.29
C ARG A 42 -6.15 -3.17 12.96
N ARG A 43 -6.26 -4.48 13.14
CA ARG A 43 -7.37 -5.11 13.86
C ARG A 43 -7.55 -4.57 15.29
N ALA A 44 -6.45 -4.34 16.01
CA ALA A 44 -6.52 -3.74 17.34
C ALA A 44 -6.99 -2.29 17.26
N ALA A 45 -6.44 -1.49 16.34
CA ALA A 45 -6.86 -0.11 16.14
C ALA A 45 -8.35 -0.01 15.77
N VAL A 46 -8.83 -0.79 14.82
CA VAL A 46 -10.25 -0.82 14.41
C VAL A 46 -11.14 -1.27 15.57
N ARG A 47 -10.72 -2.24 16.39
CA ARG A 47 -11.47 -2.63 17.58
C ARG A 47 -11.52 -1.54 18.66
N THR A 48 -10.44 -0.76 18.81
CA THR A 48 -10.33 0.26 19.86
C THR A 48 -11.02 1.56 19.47
N VAL A 49 -10.75 2.08 18.27
CA VAL A 49 -11.24 3.40 17.82
C VAL A 49 -12.33 3.32 16.75
N GLY A 50 -12.63 2.12 16.23
CA GLY A 50 -13.76 1.91 15.34
C GLY A 50 -13.72 2.79 14.08
N PRO A 51 -14.89 3.27 13.63
CA PRO A 51 -15.02 4.16 12.46
C PRO A 51 -14.23 5.47 12.55
N TRP A 52 -13.83 5.90 13.76
CA TRP A 52 -13.00 7.10 13.91
C TRP A 52 -11.67 6.98 13.17
N ARG A 53 -11.08 5.78 13.10
CA ARG A 53 -9.83 5.57 12.36
C ARG A 53 -9.98 5.87 10.87
N GLU A 54 -11.10 5.48 10.27
CA GLU A 54 -11.37 5.70 8.86
C GLU A 54 -11.53 7.18 8.57
N LYS A 55 -12.35 7.87 9.38
CA LYS A 55 -12.50 9.33 9.33
C LYS A 55 -11.17 10.05 9.48
N MET A 56 -10.33 9.63 10.44
CA MET A 56 -9.01 10.21 10.66
C MET A 56 -8.10 10.07 9.42
N LEU A 57 -8.13 8.93 8.73
CA LEU A 57 -7.32 8.70 7.53
C LEU A 57 -7.84 9.49 6.32
N VAL A 58 -9.17 9.58 6.16
CA VAL A 58 -9.80 10.42 5.13
C VAL A 58 -9.49 11.90 5.38
N ALA A 59 -9.62 12.37 6.63
CA ALA A 59 -9.30 13.72 7.06
C ALA A 59 -7.81 14.03 6.87
N MET A 60 -6.92 13.08 7.13
CA MET A 60 -5.48 13.23 6.89
C MET A 60 -5.18 13.48 5.41
N ALA A 61 -5.76 12.67 4.51
CA ALA A 61 -5.57 12.85 3.08
C ALA A 61 -6.11 14.20 2.60
N THR A 62 -7.30 14.60 3.05
CA THR A 62 -7.96 15.85 2.62
C THR A 62 -7.38 17.11 3.24
N GLY A 63 -6.93 17.04 4.49
CA GLY A 63 -6.38 18.19 5.21
C GLY A 63 -4.94 18.51 4.80
N TYR A 64 -4.16 17.50 4.43
CA TYR A 64 -2.74 17.67 4.10
C TYR A 64 -2.41 17.61 2.62
N LEU A 65 -3.28 17.05 1.79
CA LEU A 65 -3.15 17.07 0.33
C LEU A 65 -4.37 17.73 -0.30
N ASP A 66 -4.15 18.63 -1.26
CA ASP A 66 -5.22 19.15 -2.08
C ASP A 66 -5.70 18.12 -3.12
N ALA A 67 -6.77 18.46 -3.84
CA ALA A 67 -7.31 17.62 -4.91
C ALA A 67 -6.34 17.42 -6.09
N SER A 68 -5.19 18.08 -6.13
CA SER A 68 -4.11 17.88 -7.10
C SER A 68 -2.93 17.09 -6.53
N LEU A 69 -3.05 16.57 -5.30
CA LEU A 69 -2.00 15.89 -4.54
C LEU A 69 -0.81 16.79 -4.15
N ASN A 70 -1.01 18.11 -4.16
CA ASN A 70 -0.06 19.05 -3.59
C ASN A 70 -0.23 19.11 -2.08
N THR A 71 0.85 19.35 -1.35
CA THR A 71 0.73 19.63 0.09
C THR A 71 -0.02 20.93 0.33
N THR A 72 -0.92 20.93 1.31
CA THR A 72 -1.68 22.13 1.70
C THR A 72 -0.82 23.13 2.48
N ALA A 73 -1.31 24.36 2.64
CA ALA A 73 -0.66 25.33 3.54
C ALA A 73 -0.58 24.80 4.98
N TYR A 74 -1.62 24.09 5.43
CA TYR A 74 -1.67 23.50 6.76
C TYR A 74 -0.59 22.42 6.97
N PHE A 75 -0.39 21.51 6.00
CA PHE A 75 0.72 20.55 6.06
C PHE A 75 2.09 21.27 6.20
N ARG A 76 2.26 22.39 5.49
CA ARG A 76 3.50 23.15 5.51
C ARG A 76 3.71 23.90 6.83
N SER A 77 2.66 24.24 7.57
CA SER A 77 2.76 24.89 8.88
C SER A 77 2.93 23.92 10.04
N LEU A 78 2.72 22.61 9.83
CA LEU A 78 2.93 21.58 10.86
C LEU A 78 4.34 21.65 11.47
N GLU A 79 4.44 21.30 12.75
CA GLU A 79 5.73 21.12 13.42
C GLU A 79 6.50 19.95 12.81
N GLN A 80 7.83 19.96 12.98
CA GLN A 80 8.69 18.99 12.29
C GLN A 80 8.37 17.53 12.67
N SER A 81 8.02 17.26 13.93
CA SER A 81 7.63 15.91 14.39
C SER A 81 6.31 15.44 13.77
N GLU A 82 5.32 16.34 13.65
CA GLU A 82 4.04 16.06 13.00
C GLU A 82 4.21 15.79 11.51
N LYS A 83 5.02 16.61 10.82
CA LYS A 83 5.38 16.39 9.41
C LYS A 83 6.00 15.02 9.20
N VAL A 84 6.86 14.56 10.11
CA VAL A 84 7.47 13.23 10.04
C VAL A 84 6.40 12.15 10.14
N GLY A 85 5.46 12.26 11.09
CA GLY A 85 4.37 11.29 11.26
C GLY A 85 3.43 11.22 10.05
N VAL A 86 2.99 12.37 9.53
CA VAL A 86 2.11 12.43 8.35
C VAL A 86 2.84 11.94 7.10
N SER A 87 4.09 12.39 6.89
CA SER A 87 4.89 11.94 5.74
C SER A 87 5.11 10.44 5.78
N PHE A 88 5.33 9.84 6.96
CA PHE A 88 5.47 8.41 7.11
C PHE A 88 4.26 7.65 6.54
N LEU A 89 3.04 8.00 6.98
CA LEU A 89 1.80 7.36 6.52
C LEU A 89 1.55 7.58 5.02
N PHE A 90 1.79 8.79 4.51
CA PHE A 90 1.70 9.02 3.07
C PHE A 90 2.76 8.23 2.30
N GLY A 91 3.97 8.07 2.83
CA GLY A 91 5.00 7.22 2.21
C GLY A 91 4.49 5.79 2.00
N GLU A 92 3.84 5.20 3.01
CA GLU A 92 3.20 3.88 2.88
C GLU A 92 2.10 3.89 1.81
N ALA A 93 1.20 4.89 1.83
CA ALA A 93 0.08 4.97 0.90
C ALA A 93 0.53 5.12 -0.56
N PHE A 94 1.52 5.98 -0.82
CA PHE A 94 2.08 6.14 -2.17
C PHE A 94 2.88 4.90 -2.61
N THR A 95 3.53 4.19 -1.67
CA THR A 95 4.16 2.89 -1.97
C THR A 95 3.11 1.85 -2.37
N HIS A 96 1.99 1.79 -1.66
CA HIS A 96 0.86 0.93 -2.01
C HIS A 96 0.29 1.26 -3.40
N TRP A 97 -0.02 2.54 -3.65
CA TRP A 97 -0.51 3.00 -4.96
C TRP A 97 0.47 2.68 -6.09
N TYR A 98 1.77 2.92 -5.90
CA TYR A 98 2.79 2.61 -6.91
C TYR A 98 2.88 1.09 -7.17
N ALA A 99 2.87 0.28 -6.12
CA ALA A 99 2.93 -1.18 -6.24
C ALA A 99 1.72 -1.74 -7.02
N GLN A 100 0.51 -1.25 -6.75
CA GLN A 100 -0.68 -1.68 -7.49
C GLN A 100 -0.66 -1.16 -8.94
N SER A 101 -0.41 0.13 -9.14
CA SER A 101 -0.53 0.75 -10.48
C SER A 101 0.60 0.36 -11.45
N GLN A 102 1.84 0.25 -10.97
CA GLN A 102 3.00 0.02 -11.85
C GLN A 102 3.45 -1.44 -11.88
N MET A 103 3.10 -2.23 -10.86
CA MET A 103 3.60 -3.61 -10.71
C MET A 103 2.47 -4.65 -10.69
N SER A 104 1.22 -4.19 -10.70
CA SER A 104 0.01 -4.99 -10.56
C SER A 104 0.03 -5.90 -9.32
N VAL A 105 0.67 -5.43 -8.24
CA VAL A 105 0.59 -6.09 -6.94
C VAL A 105 -0.86 -6.02 -6.48
N GLN A 106 -1.48 -7.16 -6.11
CA GLN A 106 -2.84 -7.13 -5.55
C GLN A 106 -2.78 -6.69 -4.08
N TYR A 107 -1.89 -7.30 -3.29
CA TYR A 107 -1.82 -7.03 -1.85
C TYR A 107 -0.44 -6.52 -1.45
N LEU A 108 -0.38 -5.42 -0.70
CA LEU A 108 0.83 -4.96 -0.02
C LEU A 108 0.63 -5.10 1.49
N VAL A 109 1.38 -5.99 2.13
CA VAL A 109 1.13 -6.41 3.52
C VAL A 109 2.32 -6.14 4.42
N HIS A 110 2.05 -5.61 5.61
CA HIS A 110 3.04 -5.48 6.68
C HIS A 110 3.18 -6.81 7.43
N VAL A 111 4.20 -7.59 7.11
CA VAL A 111 4.31 -8.98 7.61
C VAL A 111 4.62 -9.08 9.10
N ALA A 112 5.21 -8.06 9.70
CA ALA A 112 5.49 -8.04 11.14
C ALA A 112 4.23 -8.14 12.03
N GLY A 113 3.04 -7.82 11.51
CA GLY A 113 1.76 -7.93 12.23
C GLY A 113 1.06 -9.30 12.10
N LEU A 114 1.65 -10.25 11.38
CA LEU A 114 1.06 -11.58 11.18
C LEU A 114 1.53 -12.55 12.27
N ALA A 115 0.59 -13.24 12.91
CA ALA A 115 0.86 -14.24 13.94
C ALA A 115 1.64 -15.44 13.38
N SER A 116 1.44 -15.78 12.11
CA SER A 116 2.19 -16.82 11.40
C SER A 116 3.56 -16.38 10.87
N CYS A 117 3.93 -15.08 10.98
CA CYS A 117 5.21 -14.61 10.46
C CYS A 117 6.38 -15.25 11.19
N ARG A 118 7.30 -15.86 10.44
CA ARG A 118 8.57 -16.41 10.94
C ARG A 118 9.70 -15.90 10.07
N TRP A 119 10.76 -15.45 10.72
CA TRP A 119 11.98 -14.99 10.06
C TRP A 119 13.07 -16.03 10.29
N GLY A 120 13.60 -16.58 9.21
CA GLY A 120 14.80 -17.41 9.25
C GLY A 120 16.05 -16.56 9.43
N SER A 121 17.03 -17.07 10.18
CA SER A 121 18.34 -16.44 10.27
C SER A 121 19.12 -16.64 8.96
N PRO A 122 19.97 -15.67 8.56
CA PRO A 122 20.90 -15.89 7.47
C PRO A 122 21.83 -17.06 7.83
N THR A 123 22.05 -17.98 6.90
CA THR A 123 23.08 -19.03 7.03
C THR A 123 24.48 -18.52 6.68
N ALA A 124 24.57 -17.34 6.06
CA ALA A 124 25.80 -16.62 5.72
C ALA A 124 25.61 -15.10 5.86
N PRO A 125 26.68 -14.30 6.02
CA PRO A 125 26.60 -12.84 5.99
C PRO A 125 25.94 -12.35 4.70
N VAL A 126 24.92 -11.51 4.83
CA VAL A 126 24.29 -10.87 3.67
C VAL A 126 25.27 -9.83 3.12
N ALA A 127 25.92 -10.15 2.01
CA ALA A 127 26.69 -9.15 1.27
C ALA A 127 25.72 -8.09 0.72
N PRO A 128 25.83 -6.81 1.14
CA PRO A 128 24.97 -5.76 0.60
C PRO A 128 25.27 -5.58 -0.89
N LYS A 129 24.23 -5.26 -1.65
CA LYS A 129 24.35 -4.97 -3.08
C LYS A 129 25.08 -3.65 -3.32
N ALA A 130 25.51 -3.40 -4.55
CA ALA A 130 26.14 -2.13 -4.92
C ALA A 130 25.29 -0.93 -4.48
N GLY A 131 25.90 0.00 -3.74
CA GLY A 131 25.23 1.18 -3.19
C GLY A 131 24.36 0.93 -1.94
N ALA A 132 24.24 -0.32 -1.46
CA ALA A 132 23.55 -0.66 -0.23
C ALA A 132 24.52 -0.67 0.97
N ALA A 133 24.02 -0.27 2.14
CA ALA A 133 24.72 -0.49 3.41
C ALA A 133 24.37 -1.89 3.95
N PRO A 134 25.29 -2.57 4.68
CA PRO A 134 24.95 -3.79 5.40
C PRO A 134 23.73 -3.55 6.31
N PRO A 135 22.65 -4.35 6.17
CA PRO A 135 21.49 -4.21 7.04
C PRO A 135 21.85 -4.65 8.47
N PRO A 136 21.38 -3.96 9.51
CA PRO A 136 21.48 -4.47 10.88
C PRO A 136 20.86 -5.88 11.00
N PRO A 137 21.33 -6.76 11.90
CA PRO A 137 20.87 -8.16 11.97
C PRO A 137 19.36 -8.36 12.12
N LYS A 138 18.69 -7.43 12.81
CA LYS A 138 17.24 -7.42 13.04
C LYS A 138 16.46 -6.56 12.05
N SER A 139 17.13 -5.95 11.08
CA SER A 139 16.48 -5.09 10.11
C SER A 139 15.62 -5.91 9.17
N ARG A 140 14.38 -5.48 8.97
CA ARG A 140 13.39 -6.13 8.12
C ARG A 140 12.79 -5.10 7.17
N PRO A 141 12.41 -5.49 5.94
CA PRO A 141 11.68 -4.60 5.05
C PRO A 141 10.28 -4.33 5.59
N ASP A 142 9.74 -3.16 5.28
CA ASP A 142 8.40 -2.74 5.73
C ASP A 142 7.28 -3.64 5.19
N PHE A 143 7.29 -3.94 3.88
CA PHE A 143 6.16 -4.61 3.21
C PHE A 143 6.56 -5.73 2.27
N ILE A 144 5.64 -6.69 2.13
CA ILE A 144 5.64 -7.71 1.09
C ILE A 144 4.45 -7.50 0.17
N GLY A 145 4.73 -7.29 -1.11
CA GLY A 145 3.76 -7.30 -2.21
C GLY A 145 3.51 -8.72 -2.70
N ILE A 146 2.23 -9.06 -2.90
CA ILE A 146 1.79 -10.40 -3.31
C ILE A 146 1.00 -10.27 -4.61
N LYS A 147 1.50 -10.95 -5.66
CA LYS A 147 0.80 -11.13 -6.93
C LYS A 147 0.80 -12.58 -7.36
N ARG A 148 -0.28 -13.31 -7.09
CA ARG A 148 -0.38 -14.77 -7.32
C ARG A 148 0.87 -15.50 -6.76
N ARG A 149 1.77 -15.89 -7.67
CA ARG A 149 3.01 -16.63 -7.46
C ARG A 149 4.24 -15.73 -7.23
N GLU A 150 4.13 -14.45 -7.52
CA GLU A 150 5.19 -13.45 -7.41
C GLU A 150 5.21 -12.80 -6.04
N ARG A 151 6.41 -12.41 -5.61
CA ARG A 151 6.65 -11.73 -4.33
C ARG A 151 7.49 -10.50 -4.59
N HIS A 152 7.10 -9.39 -4.01
CA HIS A 152 7.81 -8.12 -4.13
C HIS A 152 8.14 -7.64 -2.73
N VAL A 153 9.32 -7.06 -2.53
CA VAL A 153 9.74 -6.53 -1.24
C VAL A 153 9.76 -5.03 -1.35
N PHE A 154 9.21 -4.32 -0.37
CA PHE A 154 9.21 -2.87 -0.36
C PHE A 154 9.71 -2.34 0.98
N GLU A 155 10.64 -1.39 0.91
CA GLU A 155 10.92 -0.46 2.00
C GLU A 155 10.27 0.88 1.63
N SER A 156 9.53 1.47 2.57
CA SER A 156 8.80 2.72 2.35
C SER A 156 9.40 3.84 3.18
N LYS A 157 9.62 5.00 2.54
CA LYS A 157 10.13 6.19 3.18
C LYS A 157 9.41 7.44 2.66
N GLY A 158 8.48 7.94 3.44
CA GLY A 158 7.92 9.27 3.22
C GLY A 158 8.81 10.37 3.79
N ARG A 159 8.99 11.46 3.04
CA ARG A 159 9.89 12.57 3.39
C ARG A 159 9.34 13.91 2.93
N ILE A 160 9.83 14.99 3.52
CA ILE A 160 9.61 16.37 3.04
C ILE A 160 10.71 16.83 2.06
N ARG A 161 11.85 16.14 2.05
CA ARG A 161 13.05 16.47 1.26
C ARG A 161 13.62 15.22 0.61
N ALA A 162 14.45 15.39 -0.40
CA ALA A 162 15.18 14.28 -1.02
C ALA A 162 16.00 13.52 0.04
N PRO A 163 16.06 12.18 -0.02
CA PRO A 163 16.82 11.38 0.93
C PRO A 163 18.32 11.58 0.73
N ALA A 164 19.07 11.70 1.83
CA ALA A 164 20.53 11.64 1.79
C ALA A 164 21.01 10.28 1.30
N ALA A 165 22.20 10.23 0.68
CA ALA A 165 22.77 8.99 0.15
C ALA A 165 22.85 7.85 1.19
N SER A 166 23.17 8.17 2.43
CA SER A 166 23.18 7.21 3.54
C SER A 166 21.80 6.61 3.86
N THR A 167 20.72 7.40 3.70
CA THR A 167 19.35 6.91 3.87
C THR A 167 18.96 5.98 2.72
N VAL A 168 19.37 6.31 1.50
CA VAL A 168 19.18 5.46 0.33
C VAL A 168 19.90 4.12 0.52
N ALA A 169 21.18 4.16 0.90
CA ALA A 169 21.98 2.98 1.12
C ALA A 169 21.39 2.04 2.18
N LYS A 170 20.87 2.60 3.29
CA LYS A 170 20.18 1.81 4.33
C LYS A 170 18.93 1.10 3.81
N ALA A 171 18.04 1.83 3.12
CA ALA A 171 16.82 1.23 2.58
C ALA A 171 17.12 0.14 1.54
N LEU A 172 18.12 0.36 0.67
CA LEU A 172 18.61 -0.67 -0.25
C LEU A 172 19.12 -1.89 0.51
N GLY A 173 19.84 -1.70 1.62
CA GLY A 173 20.28 -2.79 2.50
C GLY A 173 19.11 -3.62 3.03
N GLN A 174 18.05 -2.95 3.50
CA GLN A 174 16.86 -3.59 4.07
C GLN A 174 16.14 -4.50 3.07
N VAL A 175 15.88 -4.00 1.86
CA VAL A 175 15.20 -4.80 0.83
C VAL A 175 16.10 -5.88 0.23
N SER A 176 17.41 -5.63 0.19
CA SER A 176 18.41 -6.58 -0.32
C SER A 176 18.61 -7.76 0.61
N ALA A 177 18.38 -7.58 1.91
CA ALA A 177 18.53 -8.61 2.92
C ALA A 177 17.58 -9.80 2.72
N LEU A 178 16.46 -9.59 2.04
CA LEU A 178 15.46 -10.62 1.85
C LEU A 178 15.77 -11.51 0.65
N HIS A 179 16.07 -12.77 0.94
CA HIS A 179 16.37 -13.79 -0.04
C HIS A 179 15.12 -14.53 -0.49
N THR A 180 14.30 -15.02 0.44
CA THR A 180 13.04 -15.69 0.07
C THR A 180 11.83 -15.24 0.90
N VAL A 181 10.66 -15.30 0.27
CA VAL A 181 9.34 -15.05 0.84
C VAL A 181 8.48 -16.27 0.54
N ASN A 182 8.07 -17.02 1.57
CA ASN A 182 7.37 -18.30 1.43
C ASN A 182 8.08 -19.26 0.47
N GLY A 183 9.42 -19.36 0.61
CA GLY A 183 10.27 -20.25 -0.20
C GLY A 183 10.51 -19.77 -1.64
N ARG A 184 10.11 -18.54 -2.00
CA ARG A 184 10.29 -17.98 -3.34
C ARG A 184 11.18 -16.75 -3.31
N ALA A 185 12.09 -16.64 -4.27
CA ALA A 185 12.87 -15.41 -4.45
C ALA A 185 11.94 -14.23 -4.82
N PRO A 186 12.12 -13.05 -4.20
CA PRO A 186 11.43 -11.85 -4.64
C PRO A 186 11.72 -11.51 -6.10
N THR A 187 10.63 -11.24 -6.83
CA THR A 187 10.60 -10.75 -8.21
C THR A 187 11.21 -9.34 -8.29
N THR A 188 10.93 -8.48 -7.32
CA THR A 188 11.58 -7.16 -7.16
C THR A 188 11.81 -6.84 -5.68
N ARG A 189 12.73 -5.90 -5.41
CA ARG A 189 13.10 -5.43 -4.07
C ARG A 189 13.17 -3.91 -4.06
N CYS A 190 12.05 -3.23 -3.93
CA CYS A 190 11.96 -1.80 -4.14
C CYS A 190 12.26 -1.00 -2.86
N ALA A 191 13.28 -0.17 -2.87
CA ALA A 191 13.39 0.94 -1.93
C ALA A 191 12.62 2.15 -2.48
N ASN A 192 11.59 2.59 -1.78
CA ASN A 192 10.64 3.62 -2.22
C ASN A 192 10.78 4.87 -1.36
N PHE A 193 10.95 6.00 -2.02
CA PHE A 193 11.01 7.31 -1.39
C PHE A 193 9.94 8.19 -2.02
N PHE A 194 9.02 8.69 -1.21
CA PHE A 194 8.04 9.68 -1.66
C PHE A 194 8.29 10.98 -0.91
N MET A 195 8.53 12.05 -1.67
CA MET A 195 8.79 13.39 -1.18
C MET A 195 7.53 14.25 -1.36
N PHE A 196 7.05 14.85 -0.27
CA PHE A 196 5.85 15.68 -0.26
C PHE A 196 6.23 17.17 -0.31
N LYS A 197 6.21 17.76 -1.50
CA LYS A 197 6.58 19.16 -1.74
C LYS A 197 5.33 20.04 -1.92
N ALA A 198 5.54 21.35 -1.97
CA ALA A 198 4.49 22.32 -2.25
C ALA A 198 3.84 22.10 -3.62
N GLY A 199 4.62 21.73 -4.64
CA GLY A 199 4.16 21.51 -6.01
C GLY A 199 3.74 20.07 -6.34
N GLY A 200 3.52 19.23 -5.32
CA GLY A 200 3.11 17.84 -5.52
C GLY A 200 4.02 16.81 -4.86
N ALA A 201 3.57 15.56 -4.87
CA ALA A 201 4.38 14.43 -4.48
C ALA A 201 5.36 14.05 -5.60
N GLU A 202 6.57 13.66 -5.23
CA GLU A 202 7.58 13.10 -6.13
C GLU A 202 8.05 11.74 -5.60
N GLY A 203 8.17 10.75 -6.48
CA GLY A 203 8.64 9.42 -6.14
C GLY A 203 10.06 9.14 -6.63
N ARG A 204 10.81 8.37 -5.86
CA ARG A 204 12.04 7.70 -6.29
C ARG A 204 11.97 6.23 -5.89
N VAL A 205 12.07 5.33 -6.86
CA VAL A 205 11.98 3.88 -6.62
C VAL A 205 13.20 3.17 -7.19
N LEU A 206 13.86 2.38 -6.36
CA LEU A 206 15.10 1.69 -6.72
C LEU A 206 14.95 0.19 -6.49
N ASP A 207 15.21 -0.64 -7.49
CA ASP A 207 15.21 -2.10 -7.39
C ASP A 207 16.66 -2.64 -7.51
N PRO A 208 17.37 -2.94 -6.42
CA PRO A 208 18.76 -3.35 -6.50
C PRO A 208 18.88 -4.81 -7.01
N PRO A 209 19.93 -5.12 -7.80
CA PRO A 209 20.06 -6.37 -8.58
C PRO A 209 19.99 -7.66 -7.75
N ALA A 210 19.40 -8.75 -8.25
CA ALA A 210 18.91 -9.89 -7.46
C ALA A 210 19.93 -10.89 -6.81
N LYS A 211 21.18 -10.52 -6.51
CA LYS A 211 22.18 -11.48 -5.97
C LYS A 211 22.29 -11.46 -4.44
N GLY A 212 22.42 -12.65 -3.82
CA GLY A 212 22.86 -12.86 -2.44
C GLY A 212 22.06 -13.92 -1.66
N ASP A 213 22.73 -14.62 -0.75
CA ASP A 213 22.11 -15.37 0.35
C ASP A 213 21.61 -14.39 1.42
N GLY A 214 20.53 -14.74 2.12
CA GLY A 214 20.02 -13.87 3.17
C GLY A 214 18.79 -14.37 3.90
N ILE A 215 18.04 -13.42 4.45
CA ILE A 215 16.91 -13.67 5.34
C ILE A 215 15.78 -14.33 4.54
N THR A 216 15.14 -15.31 5.16
CA THR A 216 13.90 -15.89 4.67
C THR A 216 12.75 -15.45 5.56
N VAL A 217 11.60 -15.13 4.96
CA VAL A 217 10.35 -14.92 5.68
C VAL A 217 9.31 -15.93 5.24
N THR A 218 8.62 -16.53 6.21
CA THR A 218 7.47 -17.40 5.95
C THR A 218 6.25 -16.93 6.74
N PHE A 219 5.07 -17.03 6.13
CA PHE A 219 3.78 -16.68 6.75
C PHE A 219 2.61 -17.33 5.98
N ASP A 220 1.47 -17.44 6.65
CA ASP A 220 0.21 -17.90 6.05
C ASP A 220 -0.36 -16.82 5.12
N LEU A 221 -0.49 -17.14 3.83
CA LEU A 221 -1.00 -16.21 2.82
C LEU A 221 -2.45 -15.82 3.05
N PHE A 222 -3.28 -16.71 3.59
CA PHE A 222 -4.66 -16.40 3.90
C PHE A 222 -4.74 -15.40 5.07
N GLU A 223 -3.86 -15.55 6.07
CA GLU A 223 -3.73 -14.56 7.14
C GLU A 223 -3.27 -13.20 6.59
N ALA A 224 -2.28 -13.18 5.69
CA ALA A 224 -1.82 -11.95 5.06
C ALA A 224 -2.94 -11.23 4.27
N ILE A 225 -3.72 -11.97 3.48
CA ILE A 225 -4.84 -11.42 2.70
C ILE A 225 -5.94 -10.88 3.62
N THR A 226 -6.39 -11.68 4.59
CA THR A 226 -7.43 -11.24 5.53
C THR A 226 -6.97 -10.05 6.38
N ARG A 227 -5.67 -9.95 6.70
CA ARG A 227 -5.11 -8.76 7.35
C ARG A 227 -5.23 -7.51 6.47
N ALA A 228 -4.98 -7.62 5.16
CA ALA A 228 -5.15 -6.50 4.23
C ALA A 228 -6.61 -6.00 4.21
N TYR A 229 -7.59 -6.90 4.37
CA TYR A 229 -9.01 -6.56 4.45
C TYR A 229 -9.53 -6.21 5.85
N SER A 230 -8.70 -6.16 6.88
CA SER A 230 -9.18 -5.97 8.26
C SER A 230 -9.99 -4.69 8.49
N ILE A 231 -9.73 -3.62 7.73
CA ILE A 231 -10.54 -2.39 7.78
C ILE A 231 -12.01 -2.67 7.39
N ILE A 232 -12.25 -3.61 6.47
CA ILE A 232 -13.59 -4.01 6.03
C ILE A 232 -14.13 -5.14 6.92
N LEU A 233 -13.35 -6.18 7.19
CA LEU A 233 -13.80 -7.39 7.89
C LEU A 233 -14.12 -7.19 9.37
N ASP A 234 -13.48 -6.22 10.04
CA ASP A 234 -13.68 -5.97 11.47
C ASP A 234 -14.77 -4.90 11.72
N GLN A 235 -15.58 -4.53 10.71
CA GLN A 235 -16.69 -3.59 10.79
C GLN A 235 -17.89 -4.08 9.96
N PRO A 236 -19.14 -3.72 10.29
CA PRO A 236 -20.29 -4.04 9.46
C PRO A 236 -20.17 -3.46 8.04
N VAL A 237 -20.69 -4.21 7.08
CA VAL A 237 -20.90 -3.75 5.70
C VAL A 237 -22.39 -3.87 5.37
N LEU A 238 -22.89 -2.93 4.57
CA LEU A 238 -24.26 -2.85 4.12
C LEU A 238 -24.31 -3.08 2.60
N ASP A 239 -25.48 -3.47 2.10
CA ASP A 239 -25.74 -3.38 0.67
C ASP A 239 -25.93 -1.90 0.32
N LEU A 240 -24.91 -1.33 -0.32
CA LEU A 240 -24.91 0.03 -0.84
C LEU A 240 -24.82 0.01 -2.36
N SER A 241 -25.41 -0.98 -3.03
CA SER A 241 -25.30 -1.15 -4.48
C SER A 241 -25.71 0.09 -5.27
N ASP A 242 -26.62 0.93 -4.77
CA ASP A 242 -26.98 2.22 -5.38
C ASP A 242 -25.86 3.27 -5.28
N GLN A 243 -24.99 3.16 -4.28
CA GLN A 243 -23.90 4.11 -4.02
C GLN A 243 -22.56 3.58 -4.53
N VAL A 244 -22.21 2.32 -4.26
CA VAL A 244 -20.93 1.70 -4.63
C VAL A 244 -21.00 0.89 -5.94
N GLY A 245 -22.20 0.73 -6.50
CA GLY A 245 -22.47 -0.01 -7.73
C GLY A 245 -22.74 -1.50 -7.48
N ALA A 246 -23.42 -2.13 -8.44
CA ALA A 246 -23.73 -3.56 -8.41
C ALA A 246 -22.45 -4.41 -8.20
N GLY A 247 -22.59 -5.50 -7.45
CA GLY A 247 -21.48 -6.43 -7.15
C GLY A 247 -20.60 -6.05 -5.96
N TYR A 248 -20.85 -4.91 -5.31
CA TYR A 248 -20.11 -4.46 -4.12
C TYR A 248 -20.99 -4.36 -2.88
N VAL A 249 -20.38 -4.51 -1.71
CA VAL A 249 -20.93 -4.12 -0.40
C VAL A 249 -19.96 -3.18 0.28
N GLY A 250 -20.44 -2.34 1.18
CA GLY A 250 -19.58 -1.34 1.80
C GLY A 250 -20.28 -0.54 2.87
N ARG A 251 -19.68 0.61 3.19
CA ARG A 251 -20.26 1.61 4.08
C ARG A 251 -19.76 3.00 3.70
N GLU A 252 -20.49 4.00 4.16
CA GLU A 252 -19.98 5.37 4.22
C GLU A 252 -19.01 5.49 5.39
N ILE A 253 -17.80 6.00 5.12
CA ILE A 253 -16.71 6.10 6.09
C ILE A 253 -16.41 7.54 6.51
N ASP A 254 -16.86 8.51 5.71
CA ASP A 254 -16.88 9.94 5.97
C ASP A 254 -17.98 10.57 5.09
N ASP A 255 -18.40 11.81 5.35
CA ASP A 255 -19.48 12.48 4.61
C ASP A 255 -19.20 12.48 3.10
N GLY A 256 -19.98 11.71 2.33
CA GLY A 256 -19.83 11.53 0.89
C GLY A 256 -18.64 10.65 0.47
N VAL A 257 -18.00 9.93 1.39
CA VAL A 257 -16.89 8.99 1.10
C VAL A 257 -17.30 7.57 1.45
N PHE A 258 -17.27 6.68 0.46
CA PHE A 258 -17.69 5.30 0.58
C PHE A 258 -16.53 4.35 0.38
N LEU A 259 -16.45 3.32 1.23
CA LEU A 259 -15.51 2.21 1.11
C LEU A 259 -16.29 0.93 0.85
N GLY A 260 -15.92 0.21 -0.20
CA GLY A 260 -16.55 -1.04 -0.61
C GLY A 260 -15.56 -2.15 -0.91
N ILE A 261 -16.09 -3.37 -0.97
CA ILE A 261 -15.40 -4.59 -1.41
C ILE A 261 -16.31 -5.37 -2.35
N ASP A 262 -15.71 -6.03 -3.33
CA ASP A 262 -16.40 -6.98 -4.19
C ASP A 262 -17.06 -8.10 -3.36
N LYS A 263 -18.35 -8.36 -3.60
CA LYS A 263 -19.17 -9.34 -2.87
C LYS A 263 -18.58 -10.75 -2.90
N GLU A 264 -18.02 -11.18 -4.04
CA GLU A 264 -17.42 -12.51 -4.15
C GLU A 264 -16.11 -12.59 -3.37
N ILE A 265 -15.29 -11.54 -3.43
CA ILE A 265 -14.04 -11.48 -2.67
C ILE A 265 -14.33 -11.51 -1.17
N LEU A 266 -15.32 -10.76 -0.70
CA LEU A 266 -15.75 -10.79 0.71
C LEU A 266 -16.15 -12.20 1.14
N ALA A 267 -17.01 -12.87 0.36
CA ALA A 267 -17.45 -14.24 0.65
C ALA A 267 -16.28 -15.23 0.72
N LEU A 268 -15.22 -15.00 -0.05
CA LEU A 268 -14.03 -15.85 -0.02
C LEU A 268 -13.17 -15.65 1.24
N VAL A 269 -13.16 -14.46 1.84
CA VAL A 269 -12.22 -14.08 2.92
C VAL A 269 -12.86 -13.89 4.29
N GLN A 270 -14.19 -13.82 4.40
CA GLN A 270 -14.91 -13.58 5.65
C GLN A 270 -14.72 -14.70 6.69
N GLU A 271 -14.59 -15.94 6.24
CA GLU A 271 -14.42 -17.10 7.11
C GLU A 271 -13.02 -17.69 6.94
N ARG A 272 -12.38 -18.05 8.05
CA ARG A 272 -11.07 -18.70 8.03
C ARG A 272 -11.21 -20.21 7.86
N PRO A 273 -10.68 -20.80 6.77
CA PRO A 273 -10.69 -22.25 6.62
C PRO A 273 -9.85 -22.96 7.71
N PRO A 274 -10.31 -24.13 8.22
CA PRO A 274 -9.72 -24.78 9.38
C PRO A 274 -8.32 -25.34 9.09
N THR A 275 -8.11 -25.93 7.92
CA THR A 275 -6.85 -26.60 7.56
C THR A 275 -6.00 -25.77 6.60
N GLU A 276 -4.68 -25.97 6.65
CA GLU A 276 -3.75 -25.27 5.75
C GLU A 276 -4.03 -25.58 4.28
N ALA A 277 -4.31 -26.84 3.95
CA ALA A 277 -4.64 -27.25 2.58
C ALA A 277 -5.87 -26.52 2.03
N THR A 278 -6.91 -26.34 2.85
CA THR A 278 -8.11 -25.60 2.44
C THR A 278 -7.84 -24.09 2.38
N ARG A 279 -7.00 -23.53 3.28
CA ARG A 279 -6.54 -22.13 3.17
C ARG A 279 -5.79 -21.86 1.88
N ARG A 280 -4.87 -22.76 1.48
CA ARG A 280 -4.14 -22.65 0.20
C ARG A 280 -5.08 -22.67 -1.00
N ARG A 281 -6.09 -23.56 -1.00
CA ARG A 281 -7.14 -23.59 -2.03
C ARG A 281 -7.94 -22.29 -2.06
N ARG A 282 -8.33 -21.76 -0.90
CA ARG A 282 -9.06 -20.49 -0.80
C ARG A 282 -8.24 -19.30 -1.32
N VAL A 283 -6.96 -19.23 -1.01
CA VAL A 283 -6.04 -18.21 -1.58
C VAL A 283 -6.00 -18.29 -3.10
N ALA A 284 -5.97 -19.49 -3.69
CA ALA A 284 -6.02 -19.66 -5.14
C ALA A 284 -7.35 -19.16 -5.73
N GLN A 285 -8.48 -19.46 -5.08
CA GLN A 285 -9.80 -18.96 -5.48
C GLN A 285 -9.86 -17.43 -5.45
N VAL A 286 -9.35 -16.79 -4.38
CA VAL A 286 -9.29 -15.32 -4.27
C VAL A 286 -8.52 -14.73 -5.46
N PHE A 287 -7.32 -15.22 -5.75
CA PHE A 287 -6.54 -14.70 -6.89
C PHE A 287 -7.22 -14.95 -8.25
N SER A 288 -7.92 -16.08 -8.40
CA SER A 288 -8.69 -16.37 -9.62
C SER A 288 -9.87 -15.41 -9.78
N ALA A 289 -10.59 -15.11 -8.70
CA ALA A 289 -11.72 -14.18 -8.69
C ALA A 289 -11.27 -12.75 -9.02
N LEU A 290 -10.14 -12.30 -8.46
CA LEU A 290 -9.54 -10.99 -8.76
C LEU A 290 -9.10 -10.89 -10.22
N GLU A 291 -8.50 -11.95 -10.78
CA GLU A 291 -8.07 -11.98 -12.18
C GLU A 291 -9.27 -11.91 -13.13
N GLY A 292 -10.31 -12.71 -12.88
CA GLY A 292 -11.55 -12.72 -13.68
C GLY A 292 -12.29 -11.38 -13.68
N ARG A 293 -12.10 -10.54 -12.65
CA ARG A 293 -12.71 -9.21 -12.53
C ARG A 293 -11.80 -8.03 -12.86
N SER A 294 -10.54 -8.30 -13.22
CA SER A 294 -9.53 -7.24 -13.40
C SER A 294 -9.95 -6.14 -14.38
N GLN A 295 -10.60 -6.50 -15.50
CA GLN A 295 -11.13 -5.53 -16.46
C GLN A 295 -12.28 -4.69 -15.88
N THR A 296 -13.19 -5.32 -15.14
CA THR A 296 -14.27 -4.63 -14.43
C THR A 296 -13.74 -3.62 -13.42
N TYR A 297 -12.70 -3.99 -12.67
CA TYR A 297 -12.06 -3.09 -11.71
C TYR A 297 -11.40 -1.90 -12.41
N ALA A 298 -10.66 -2.15 -13.50
CA ALA A 298 -10.01 -1.10 -14.27
C ALA A 298 -11.03 -0.13 -14.90
N GLY A 299 -12.14 -0.65 -15.43
CA GLY A 299 -13.19 0.15 -16.06
C GLY A 299 -13.98 1.07 -15.11
N ARG A 300 -13.87 0.85 -13.80
CA ARG A 300 -14.51 1.70 -12.77
C ARG A 300 -13.64 2.86 -12.31
N GLN A 301 -12.35 2.86 -12.65
CA GLN A 301 -11.44 3.90 -12.18
C GLN A 301 -11.82 5.25 -12.80
N ASP A 302 -12.02 6.26 -11.97
CA ASP A 302 -12.23 7.64 -12.41
C ASP A 302 -11.57 8.64 -11.43
N ARG A 303 -11.91 9.93 -11.54
CA ARG A 303 -11.34 10.98 -10.67
C ARG A 303 -11.77 10.86 -9.20
N SER A 304 -13.00 10.43 -8.97
CA SER A 304 -13.65 10.23 -7.67
C SER A 304 -13.65 8.78 -7.20
N VAL A 305 -13.36 7.84 -8.09
CA VAL A 305 -13.45 6.40 -7.83
C VAL A 305 -12.06 5.77 -7.97
N SER A 306 -11.58 5.18 -6.87
CA SER A 306 -10.39 4.33 -6.87
C SER A 306 -10.78 2.87 -6.73
N SER A 307 -10.44 2.08 -7.75
CA SER A 307 -10.75 0.66 -7.83
C SER A 307 -9.46 -0.15 -7.80
N GLY A 308 -9.22 -0.84 -6.69
CA GLY A 308 -8.02 -1.63 -6.45
C GLY A 308 -8.03 -2.98 -7.15
N LEU A 309 -6.84 -3.48 -7.49
CA LEU A 309 -6.66 -4.85 -8.01
C LEU A 309 -6.95 -5.95 -6.96
N ASP A 310 -7.17 -5.54 -5.71
CA ASP A 310 -7.61 -6.33 -4.57
C ASP A 310 -9.15 -6.35 -4.42
N GLY A 311 -9.90 -5.73 -5.34
CA GLY A 311 -11.36 -5.65 -5.27
C GLY A 311 -11.87 -4.68 -4.20
N VAL A 312 -11.00 -3.86 -3.59
CA VAL A 312 -11.42 -2.74 -2.73
C VAL A 312 -11.75 -1.54 -3.60
N LEU A 313 -12.87 -0.89 -3.30
CA LEU A 313 -13.36 0.28 -4.01
C LEU A 313 -13.47 1.45 -3.02
N LEU A 314 -13.01 2.63 -3.43
CA LEU A 314 -13.28 3.87 -2.72
C LEU A 314 -13.98 4.84 -3.67
N LEU A 315 -15.08 5.44 -3.23
CA LEU A 315 -15.74 6.54 -3.92
C LEU A 315 -15.71 7.79 -3.05
N ASP A 316 -15.21 8.89 -3.60
CA ASP A 316 -15.24 10.21 -3.01
C ASP A 316 -16.21 11.10 -3.78
N ARG A 317 -17.46 11.18 -3.30
CA ARG A 317 -18.56 11.96 -3.90
C ARG A 317 -18.66 13.37 -3.34
N ARG A 318 -17.72 13.80 -2.51
CA ARG A 318 -17.75 15.16 -1.94
C ARG A 318 -17.69 16.18 -3.06
N SER A 319 -18.62 17.14 -3.02
CA SER A 319 -18.67 18.22 -4.01
C SER A 319 -17.35 19.01 -3.99
N PRO A 320 -16.82 19.47 -5.15
CA PRO A 320 -15.66 20.36 -5.18
C PRO A 320 -15.81 21.62 -4.31
N ARG A 321 -17.05 22.01 -3.98
CA ARG A 321 -17.37 23.12 -3.06
C ARG A 321 -17.17 22.80 -1.58
N SER A 322 -17.34 21.55 -1.12
CA SER A 322 -17.08 21.20 0.29
C SER A 322 -15.57 21.18 0.59
N LEU A 323 -14.75 20.83 -0.39
CA LEU A 323 -13.28 20.98 -0.34
C LEU A 323 -12.81 22.45 -0.32
N ARG A 324 -13.66 23.40 -0.75
CA ARG A 324 -13.38 24.85 -0.71
C ARG A 324 -13.83 25.55 0.57
N ARG A 325 -14.74 24.97 1.38
CA ARG A 325 -15.19 25.62 2.64
C ARG A 325 -14.07 25.76 3.68
N PHE A 326 -12.99 24.99 3.55
CA PHE A 326 -11.77 25.17 4.36
C PHE A 326 -10.82 26.25 3.82
N ARG A 327 -11.12 26.89 2.67
CA ARG A 327 -10.32 27.99 2.12
C ARG A 327 -10.78 29.39 2.56
N THR A 328 -11.91 29.54 3.24
CA THR A 328 -12.49 30.86 3.57
C THR A 328 -12.52 31.20 5.06
N LEU A 329 -11.69 30.55 5.88
CA LEU A 329 -11.39 31.00 7.24
C LEU A 329 -9.86 31.13 7.36
N GLY A 330 -9.36 32.31 7.01
CA GLY A 330 -7.93 32.64 6.95
C GLY A 330 -7.66 33.69 5.89
#